data_AF-A0A2X3I254-F1
#
_entry.id   AF-A0A2X3I254-F1
#
_cell.length_a   1.000
_cell.length_b   1.000
_cell.length_c   1.000
_cell.angle_alpha   90.00
_cell.angle_beta   90.00
_cell.angle_gamma   90.00
#
_symmetry.space_group_name_H-M   'P 1'
#
loop_
_entity.id
_entity.type
_entity.pdbx_description
1 polymer ?
#
loop_
_entity_poly.entity_id
_entity_poly.type
_entity_poly.pdbx_seq_one_letter_code
_entity_poly.pdbx_strand_id
1 'polypeptide(L)'
;MEKGDYAKAVESLERVIDQDKELVGETLEMLQTCYQQLGKTDEWEVFLRRCVEENAGATAELMLAQILEQREGVEAAQNYVTRQLERHPTMRVFHKLMDYHLNEAEEGRAKESLGVLRNMVGEQVRSKPRYRCQKCGFTAHTLYWHCPSCRSWATIKPIRGLDGQ
;
A
#
# COMPACT_ATOMS: atom_id res chain seq x y z
N MET A 1 4.47 13.66 16.12
CA MET A 1 3.48 12.71 16.67
C MET A 1 3.61 12.57 18.19
N GLU A 2 4.72 12.09 18.76
CA GLU A 2 4.86 11.94 20.24
C GLU A 2 4.66 13.23 21.03
N LYS A 3 5.04 14.39 20.45
CA LYS A 3 4.85 15.71 21.05
C LYS A 3 3.47 16.34 20.78
N GLY A 4 2.54 15.61 20.17
CA GLY A 4 1.22 16.12 19.77
C GLY A 4 1.21 17.11 18.58
N ASP A 5 2.38 17.50 18.07
CA ASP A 5 2.48 18.37 16.89
C ASP A 5 2.31 17.55 15.61
N TYR A 6 1.05 17.34 15.20
CA TYR A 6 0.68 16.59 14.01
C TYR A 6 0.90 17.39 12.73
N ALA A 7 0.73 18.72 12.76
CA ALA A 7 0.93 19.58 11.59
C ALA A 7 2.38 19.54 11.09
N LYS A 8 3.37 19.68 12.00
CA LYS A 8 4.78 19.54 11.62
C LYS A 8 5.16 18.12 11.19
N ALA A 9 4.47 17.12 11.74
CA ALA A 9 4.67 15.74 11.34
C ALA A 9 4.24 15.52 9.89
N VAL A 10 3.06 16.02 9.50
CA VAL A 10 2.60 16.02 8.09
C VAL A 10 3.65 16.69 7.21
N GLU A 11 4.03 17.94 7.53
CA GLU A 11 5.00 18.68 6.72
C GLU A 11 6.33 17.93 6.53
N SER A 12 6.78 17.19 7.54
CA SER A 12 8.03 16.43 7.47
C SER A 12 7.89 15.12 6.69
N LEU A 13 6.78 14.41 6.87
CA LEU A 13 6.51 13.13 6.23
C LEU A 13 6.17 13.28 4.75
N GLU A 14 5.44 14.33 4.37
CA GLU A 14 5.09 14.57 2.96
C GLU A 14 6.30 14.84 2.09
N ARG A 15 7.37 15.45 2.64
CA ARG A 15 8.63 15.66 1.89
C ARG A 15 9.25 14.38 1.35
N VAL A 16 8.90 13.21 1.90
CA VAL A 16 9.41 11.93 1.42
C VAL A 16 9.01 11.69 -0.04
N ILE A 17 7.88 12.22 -0.51
CA ILE A 17 7.48 12.08 -1.93
C ILE A 17 8.49 12.73 -2.88
N ASP A 18 9.10 13.84 -2.48
CA ASP A 18 10.07 14.56 -3.30
C ASP A 18 11.51 14.07 -3.04
N GLN A 19 11.78 13.49 -1.87
CA GLN A 19 13.10 12.95 -1.51
C GLN A 19 13.33 11.54 -2.06
N ASP A 20 12.36 10.64 -1.88
CA ASP A 20 12.44 9.25 -2.29
C ASP A 20 11.04 8.61 -2.40
N LYS A 21 10.54 8.57 -3.64
CA LYS A 21 9.22 8.02 -3.97
C LYS A 21 9.03 6.57 -3.55
N GLU A 22 10.11 5.78 -3.48
CA GLU A 22 10.01 4.38 -3.08
C GLU A 22 9.74 4.21 -1.59
N LEU A 23 10.00 5.24 -0.77
CA LEU A 23 9.78 5.20 0.68
C LEU A 23 8.46 5.87 1.11
N VAL A 24 7.69 6.44 0.19
CA VAL A 24 6.41 7.08 0.51
C VAL A 24 5.48 6.13 1.24
N GLY A 25 5.41 4.86 0.80
CA GLY A 25 4.59 3.81 1.43
C GLY A 25 4.86 3.62 2.93
N GLU A 26 6.08 3.94 3.40
CA GLU A 26 6.48 3.82 4.80
C GLU A 26 5.96 4.98 5.68
N THR A 27 5.51 6.07 5.06
CA THR A 27 4.97 7.25 5.77
C THR A 27 3.45 7.26 5.85
N LEU A 28 2.76 6.47 5.00
CA LEU A 28 1.31 6.60 4.79
C LEU A 28 0.49 6.31 6.05
N GLU A 29 0.85 5.31 6.84
CA GLU A 29 0.14 5.00 8.10
C GLU A 29 0.29 6.13 9.13
N MET A 30 1.48 6.72 9.21
CA MET A 30 1.75 7.87 10.08
C MET A 30 1.00 9.11 9.61
N LEU A 31 1.00 9.37 8.30
CA LEU A 31 0.26 10.47 7.69
C LEU A 31 -1.23 10.32 7.88
N GLN A 32 -1.81 9.14 7.64
CA GLN A 32 -3.22 8.85 7.89
C GLN A 32 -3.59 9.20 9.34
N THR A 33 -2.77 8.78 10.30
CA THR A 33 -2.97 9.12 11.72
C THR A 33 -2.92 10.63 11.93
N CYS A 34 -1.95 11.34 11.36
CA CYS A 34 -1.83 12.78 11.52
C CYS A 34 -3.03 13.52 10.91
N TYR A 35 -3.45 13.15 9.69
CA TYR A 35 -4.60 13.74 9.01
C TYR A 35 -5.91 13.51 9.77
N GLN A 36 -6.10 12.33 10.36
CA GLN A 36 -7.25 12.04 11.23
C GLN A 36 -7.26 12.93 12.48
N GLN A 37 -6.12 13.08 13.17
CA GLN A 37 -6.00 13.92 14.37
C GLN A 37 -6.21 15.41 14.07
N LEU A 38 -5.88 15.85 12.85
CA LEU A 38 -6.11 17.21 12.40
C LEU A 38 -7.52 17.44 11.83
N GLY A 39 -8.34 16.40 11.68
CA GLY A 39 -9.67 16.48 11.07
C GLY A 39 -9.64 16.80 9.57
N LYS A 40 -8.53 16.52 8.88
CA LYS A 40 -8.27 16.89 7.48
C LYS A 40 -8.42 15.69 6.53
N THR A 41 -9.53 14.99 6.60
CA THR A 41 -9.76 13.77 5.80
C THR A 41 -9.85 14.03 4.30
N ASP A 42 -10.34 15.20 3.88
CA ASP A 42 -10.37 15.60 2.45
C ASP A 42 -8.96 15.81 1.90
N GLU A 43 -8.09 16.50 2.66
CA GLU A 43 -6.68 16.71 2.27
C GLU A 43 -5.92 15.37 2.19
N TRP A 44 -6.24 14.42 3.07
CA TRP A 44 -5.67 13.07 3.03
C TRP A 44 -5.99 12.33 1.72
N GLU A 45 -7.23 12.41 1.25
CA GLU A 45 -7.62 11.82 -0.04
C GLU A 45 -6.86 12.46 -1.20
N VAL A 46 -6.74 13.79 -1.20
CA VAL A 46 -5.97 14.54 -2.22
C VAL A 46 -4.51 14.09 -2.22
N PHE A 47 -3.90 13.93 -1.04
CA PHE A 47 -2.53 13.45 -0.92
C PHE A 47 -2.38 12.03 -1.46
N LEU A 48 -3.28 11.10 -1.11
CA LEU A 48 -3.25 9.74 -1.64
C LEU A 48 -3.40 9.69 -3.17
N ARG A 49 -4.27 10.53 -3.75
CA ARG A 49 -4.39 10.64 -5.22
C ARG A 49 -3.06 11.06 -5.86
N ARG A 50 -2.37 12.05 -5.28
CA ARG A 50 -1.02 12.45 -5.71
C ARG A 50 -0.03 11.28 -5.61
N CYS A 51 -0.04 10.53 -4.51
CA CYS A 51 0.83 9.35 -4.34
C CYS A 51 0.58 8.28 -5.42
N VAL A 52 -0.68 8.02 -5.77
CA VAL A 52 -1.04 7.07 -6.82
C VAL A 52 -0.60 7.57 -8.19
N GLU A 53 -0.81 8.85 -8.51
CA GLU A 53 -0.35 9.47 -9.76
C GLU A 53 1.17 9.40 -9.91
N GLU A 54 1.90 9.52 -8.80
CA GLU A 54 3.36 9.42 -8.77
C GLU A 54 3.87 7.96 -8.66
N ASN A 55 2.99 6.95 -8.73
CA ASN A 55 3.32 5.53 -8.60
C ASN A 55 4.09 5.19 -7.29
N ALA A 56 3.63 5.75 -6.17
CA ALA A 56 4.17 5.48 -4.83
C ALA A 56 3.95 4.03 -4.34
N GLY A 57 3.16 3.25 -5.07
CA GLY A 57 2.98 1.81 -4.90
C GLY A 57 1.64 1.40 -4.31
N ALA A 58 1.43 0.08 -4.23
CA ALA A 58 0.16 -0.56 -3.90
C ALA A 58 -0.43 -0.13 -2.54
N THR A 59 0.40 0.31 -1.59
CA THR A 59 -0.10 0.77 -0.29
C THR A 59 -0.98 2.02 -0.45
N ALA A 60 -0.58 2.99 -1.27
CA ALA A 60 -1.38 4.19 -1.53
C ALA A 60 -2.68 3.85 -2.28
N GLU A 61 -2.60 2.95 -3.27
CA GLU A 61 -3.76 2.49 -4.04
C GLU A 61 -4.79 1.81 -3.14
N LEU A 62 -4.36 0.91 -2.24
CA LEU A 62 -5.25 0.22 -1.31
C LEU A 62 -5.90 1.17 -0.29
N MET A 63 -5.16 2.15 0.22
CA MET A 63 -5.71 3.15 1.13
C MET A 63 -6.71 4.07 0.43
N LEU A 64 -6.45 4.48 -0.82
CA LEU A 64 -7.41 5.26 -1.59
C LEU A 64 -8.67 4.45 -1.92
N ALA A 65 -8.52 3.16 -2.26
CA ALA A 65 -9.65 2.26 -2.47
C ALA A 65 -10.57 2.19 -1.22
N GLN A 66 -10.00 2.17 -0.02
CA GLN A 66 -10.77 2.18 1.23
C GLN A 66 -11.54 3.50 1.44
N ILE A 67 -10.97 4.65 1.05
CA ILE A 67 -11.67 5.93 1.11
C ILE A 67 -12.85 5.94 0.12
N LEU A 68 -12.64 5.48 -1.11
CA LEU A 68 -13.69 5.38 -2.12
C LEU A 68 -14.80 4.42 -1.68
N GLU A 69 -14.45 3.29 -1.06
CA GLU A 69 -15.41 2.33 -0.50
C GLU A 69 -16.33 3.00 0.55
N GLN A 70 -15.76 3.86 1.41
CA GLN A 70 -16.51 4.57 2.45
C GLN A 70 -17.36 5.73 1.92
N ARG A 71 -16.90 6.43 0.87
CA ARG A 71 -17.55 7.63 0.33
C ARG A 71 -18.55 7.35 -0.77
N GLU A 72 -18.20 6.45 -1.68
CA GLU A 72 -18.90 6.19 -2.94
C GLU A 72 -19.48 4.78 -3.00
N GLY A 73 -19.10 3.90 -2.06
CA GLY A 73 -19.58 2.53 -1.96
C GLY A 73 -18.65 1.49 -2.58
N VAL A 74 -18.99 0.22 -2.37
CA VAL A 74 -18.17 -0.94 -2.75
C VAL A 74 -17.93 -1.01 -4.26
N GLU A 75 -18.96 -0.74 -5.07
CA GLU A 75 -18.86 -0.81 -6.54
C GLU A 75 -17.84 0.19 -7.10
N ALA A 76 -17.82 1.43 -6.58
CA ALA A 76 -16.85 2.44 -6.97
C ALA A 76 -15.41 2.01 -6.62
N ALA A 77 -15.22 1.45 -5.44
CA ALA A 77 -13.94 0.95 -4.98
C ALA A 77 -13.44 -0.26 -5.79
N GLN A 78 -14.34 -1.19 -6.13
CA GLN A 78 -14.04 -2.34 -6.98
C GLN A 78 -13.63 -1.89 -8.39
N ASN A 79 -14.38 -0.97 -9.00
CA ASN A 79 -14.04 -0.41 -10.31
C ASN A 79 -12.67 0.30 -10.30
N TYR A 80 -12.37 1.05 -9.23
CA TYR A 80 -11.06 1.67 -9.04
C TYR A 80 -9.95 0.62 -8.94
N VAL A 81 -10.11 -0.39 -8.07
CA VAL A 81 -9.11 -1.46 -7.86
C VAL A 81 -8.86 -2.25 -9.14
N THR A 82 -9.90 -2.58 -9.91
CA THR A 82 -9.75 -3.25 -11.21
C THR A 82 -8.89 -2.42 -12.17
N ARG A 83 -9.17 -1.11 -12.28
CA ARG A 83 -8.36 -0.21 -13.13
C ARG A 83 -6.92 -0.09 -12.66
N GLN A 84 -6.67 -0.05 -11.34
CA GLN A 84 -5.30 -0.04 -10.83
C GLN A 84 -4.60 -1.37 -11.11
N LEU A 85 -5.27 -2.50 -10.97
CA LEU A 85 -4.67 -3.80 -11.25
C LEU A 85 -4.28 -3.98 -12.72
N GLU A 86 -5.06 -3.43 -13.65
CA GLU A 86 -4.72 -3.41 -15.08
C GLU A 86 -3.50 -2.52 -15.39
N ARG A 87 -3.30 -1.43 -14.65
CA ARG A 87 -2.19 -0.49 -14.83
C ARG A 87 -0.92 -0.93 -14.11
N HIS A 88 -1.06 -1.37 -12.86
CA HIS A 88 0.02 -1.75 -11.95
C HIS A 88 -0.32 -3.11 -11.31
N PRO A 89 -0.06 -4.22 -12.01
CA PRO A 89 -0.37 -5.55 -11.48
C PRO A 89 0.44 -5.87 -10.23
N THR A 90 -0.23 -5.97 -9.07
CA THR A 90 0.37 -6.42 -7.80
C THR A 90 -0.49 -7.47 -7.12
N MET A 91 0.14 -8.43 -6.43
CA MET A 91 -0.57 -9.48 -5.69
C MET A 91 -1.39 -8.92 -4.53
N ARG A 92 -0.99 -7.76 -3.98
CA ARG A 92 -1.72 -7.08 -2.89
C ARG A 92 -3.04 -6.49 -3.39
N VAL A 93 -3.01 -5.79 -4.52
CA VAL A 93 -4.22 -5.23 -5.16
C VAL A 93 -5.11 -6.35 -5.68
N PHE A 94 -4.52 -7.40 -6.27
CA PHE A 94 -5.26 -8.58 -6.71
C PHE A 94 -6.00 -9.27 -5.55
N HIS A 95 -5.33 -9.47 -4.41
CA HIS A 95 -5.96 -10.03 -3.22
C HIS A 95 -7.17 -9.20 -2.75
N LYS A 96 -7.07 -7.86 -2.77
CA LYS A 96 -8.20 -6.98 -2.41
C LYS A 96 -9.34 -7.05 -3.43
N LEU A 97 -9.04 -7.22 -4.73
CA LEU A 97 -10.08 -7.46 -5.74
C LEU A 97 -10.83 -8.79 -5.48
N MET A 98 -10.09 -9.84 -5.11
CA MET A 98 -10.69 -11.12 -4.73
C MET A 98 -11.58 -10.99 -3.50
N ASP A 99 -11.22 -10.14 -2.53
CA ASP A 99 -12.07 -9.86 -1.36
C ASP A 99 -13.43 -9.28 -1.78
N TYR A 100 -13.46 -8.34 -2.73
CA TYR A 100 -14.72 -7.78 -3.22
C TYR A 100 -15.58 -8.84 -3.91
N HIS A 101 -15.01 -9.59 -4.85
CA HIS A 101 -15.75 -10.66 -5.54
C HIS A 101 -16.24 -11.75 -4.59
N LEU A 102 -15.48 -12.08 -3.55
CA LEU A 102 -15.89 -13.06 -2.55
C LEU A 102 -17.07 -12.56 -1.70
N ASN A 103 -17.09 -11.27 -1.36
CA ASN A 103 -18.17 -10.67 -0.58
C ASN A 103 -19.47 -10.54 -1.38
N GLU A 104 -19.40 -10.31 -2.68
CA GLU A 104 -20.56 -10.24 -3.59
C GLU A 104 -21.07 -11.63 -4.02
N ALA A 105 -20.23 -12.66 -3.99
CA ALA A 105 -20.58 -13.98 -4.47
C ALA A 105 -21.70 -14.65 -3.64
N GLU A 106 -22.64 -15.27 -4.35
CA GLU A 106 -23.66 -16.14 -3.78
C GLU A 106 -23.04 -17.39 -3.13
N GLU A 107 -23.71 -17.92 -2.12
CA GLU A 107 -23.26 -19.13 -1.43
C GLU A 107 -23.20 -20.35 -2.37
N GLY A 108 -22.10 -21.10 -2.28
CA GLY A 108 -21.93 -22.33 -3.04
C GLY A 108 -20.47 -22.61 -3.43
N ARG A 109 -20.29 -23.68 -4.20
CA ARG A 109 -18.96 -24.22 -4.57
C ARG A 109 -18.03 -23.19 -5.24
N ALA A 110 -18.58 -22.26 -6.01
CA ALA A 110 -17.79 -21.22 -6.67
C ALA A 110 -17.17 -20.25 -5.66
N LYS A 111 -17.96 -19.78 -4.67
CA LYS A 111 -17.50 -18.92 -3.58
C LYS A 111 -16.49 -19.63 -2.69
N GLU A 112 -16.73 -20.90 -2.35
CA GLU A 112 -15.77 -21.72 -1.59
C GLU A 112 -14.42 -21.84 -2.32
N SER A 113 -14.44 -22.15 -3.62
CA SER A 113 -13.24 -22.24 -4.46
C SER A 113 -12.49 -20.91 -4.53
N LEU A 114 -13.21 -19.80 -4.75
CA LEU A 114 -12.63 -18.46 -4.74
C LEU A 114 -11.99 -18.13 -3.38
N GLY A 115 -12.63 -18.53 -2.27
CA GLY A 115 -12.09 -18.37 -0.92
C GLY A 115 -10.75 -19.10 -0.74
N VAL A 116 -10.63 -20.33 -1.25
CA VAL A 116 -9.36 -21.09 -1.21
C VAL A 116 -8.27 -20.38 -2.01
N LEU A 117 -8.57 -19.95 -3.24
CA LEU A 117 -7.62 -19.21 -4.08
C LEU A 117 -7.16 -17.91 -3.42
N ARG A 118 -8.11 -17.15 -2.86
CA ARG A 118 -7.84 -15.90 -2.14
C ARG A 118 -6.92 -16.14 -0.96
N ASN A 119 -7.16 -17.19 -0.18
CA ASN A 119 -6.32 -17.53 0.96
C ASN A 119 -4.89 -17.92 0.53
N MET A 120 -4.73 -18.66 -0.57
CA MET A 120 -3.43 -19.02 -1.14
C MET A 120 -2.65 -17.78 -1.59
N VAL A 121 -3.32 -16.84 -2.28
CA VAL A 121 -2.74 -15.54 -2.65
C VAL A 121 -2.31 -14.77 -1.40
N GLY A 122 -3.14 -14.77 -0.35
CA GLY A 122 -2.83 -14.13 0.92
C GLY A 122 -1.58 -14.70 1.61
N GLU A 123 -1.43 -16.02 1.63
CA GLU A 123 -0.20 -16.67 2.14
C GLU A 123 1.03 -16.32 1.29
N GLN A 124 0.89 -16.29 -0.03
CA GLN A 124 1.98 -15.90 -0.92
C GLN A 124 2.43 -14.46 -0.63
N VAL A 125 1.50 -13.51 -0.50
CA VAL A 125 1.83 -12.11 -0.15
C VAL A 125 2.54 -12.03 1.20
N ARG A 126 2.10 -12.79 2.22
CA ARG A 126 2.72 -12.80 3.55
C ARG A 126 4.13 -13.39 3.57
N SER A 127 4.38 -14.43 2.78
CA SER A 127 5.67 -15.13 2.76
C SER A 127 6.79 -14.35 2.07
N LYS A 128 6.44 -13.41 1.19
CA LYS A 128 7.42 -12.68 0.38
C LYS A 128 8.13 -11.59 1.21
N PRO A 129 9.45 -11.39 1.00
CA PRO A 129 10.14 -10.26 1.59
C PRO A 129 9.57 -8.95 1.05
N ARG A 130 9.47 -7.94 1.90
CA ARG A 130 8.92 -6.63 1.53
C ARG A 130 9.98 -5.69 0.96
N TYR A 131 11.25 -5.89 1.32
CA TYR A 131 12.33 -4.98 0.96
C TYR A 131 13.50 -5.73 0.32
N ARG A 132 14.23 -5.02 -0.54
CA ARG A 132 15.46 -5.49 -1.17
C ARG A 132 16.51 -4.39 -1.20
N CYS A 133 17.75 -4.76 -0.91
CA CYS A 133 18.91 -3.91 -1.13
C CYS A 133 19.17 -3.79 -2.63
N GLN A 134 19.07 -2.57 -3.18
CA GLN A 134 19.35 -2.28 -4.58
C GLN A 134 20.84 -2.46 -4.95
N LYS A 135 21.74 -2.53 -3.95
CA LYS A 135 23.18 -2.72 -4.17
C LYS A 135 23.62 -4.18 -4.21
N CYS A 136 23.16 -5.00 -3.27
CA CYS A 136 23.63 -6.40 -3.12
C CYS A 136 22.54 -7.46 -3.19
N GLY A 137 21.28 -7.08 -3.34
CA GLY A 137 20.16 -8.01 -3.45
C GLY A 137 19.66 -8.61 -2.13
N PHE A 138 20.27 -8.29 -0.98
CA PHE A 138 19.78 -8.72 0.34
C PHE A 138 18.30 -8.38 0.52
N THR A 139 17.48 -9.35 0.93
CA THR A 139 16.05 -9.19 1.14
C THR A 139 15.69 -9.20 2.63
N ALA A 140 14.62 -8.49 3.00
CA ALA A 140 14.13 -8.43 4.38
C ALA A 140 12.61 -8.22 4.44
N HIS A 141 12.01 -8.58 5.57
CA HIS A 141 10.59 -8.29 5.85
C HIS A 141 10.38 -6.91 6.48
N THR A 142 11.44 -6.30 7.02
CA THR A 142 11.43 -4.96 7.62
C THR A 142 12.45 -4.06 6.95
N LEU A 143 12.24 -2.75 7.03
CA LEU A 143 13.16 -1.76 6.49
C LEU A 143 14.44 -1.68 7.33
N TYR A 144 15.60 -1.68 6.66
CA TYR A 144 16.90 -1.41 7.27
C TYR A 144 17.55 -0.22 6.59
N TRP A 145 17.86 0.83 7.35
CA TRP A 145 18.59 1.98 6.84
C TRP A 145 20.04 1.65 6.49
N HIS A 146 20.65 0.74 7.23
CA HIS A 146 22.02 0.24 7.02
C HIS A 146 21.96 -1.24 6.64
N CYS A 147 22.34 -1.58 5.41
CA CYS A 147 22.22 -2.93 4.89
C CYS A 147 23.11 -3.92 5.67
N PRO A 148 22.55 -4.98 6.30
CA PRO A 148 23.33 -5.95 7.07
C PRO A 148 24.37 -6.72 6.25
N SER A 149 24.13 -6.87 4.95
CA SER A 149 25.01 -7.60 4.03
C SER A 149 26.16 -6.72 3.50
N CYS A 150 25.83 -5.63 2.79
CA CYS A 150 26.84 -4.80 2.11
C CYS A 150 27.24 -3.52 2.85
N ARG A 151 26.70 -3.29 4.05
CA ARG A 151 27.01 -2.15 4.93
C ARG A 151 26.80 -0.77 4.28
N SER A 152 25.92 -0.70 3.28
CA SER A 152 25.57 0.54 2.58
C SER A 152 24.32 1.16 3.20
N TRP A 153 24.28 2.49 3.23
CA TRP A 153 23.16 3.25 3.78
C TRP A 153 22.12 3.58 2.70
N ALA A 154 20.85 3.59 3.10
CA ALA A 154 19.71 4.01 2.28
C ALA A 154 19.54 3.23 0.95
N THR A 155 20.09 2.02 0.84
CA THR A 155 19.99 1.18 -0.37
C THR A 155 18.88 0.14 -0.30
N ILE A 156 18.24 -0.07 0.85
CA ILE A 156 17.13 -1.03 1.01
C ILE A 156 15.82 -0.29 0.77
N LYS A 157 15.05 -0.78 -0.19
CA LYS A 157 13.80 -0.16 -0.67
C LYS A 157 12.70 -1.23 -0.76
N PRO A 158 11.42 -0.84 -0.73
CA PRO A 158 10.33 -1.75 -1.02
C PRO A 158 10.51 -2.46 -2.35
N ILE A 159 10.24 -3.76 -2.40
CA ILE A 159 10.24 -4.51 -3.66
C ILE A 159 9.07 -3.98 -4.51
N ARG A 160 9.31 -3.77 -5.81
CA ARG A 160 8.30 -3.32 -6.78
C ARG A 160 7.82 -4.44 -7.70
N GLY A 161 6.64 -4.26 -8.28
CA GLY A 161 6.05 -5.17 -9.27
C GLY A 161 5.12 -6.21 -8.64
N LEU A 162 4.90 -7.34 -9.33
CA LEU A 162 3.86 -8.31 -8.97
C LEU A 162 3.93 -8.77 -7.51
N ASP A 163 5.12 -9.13 -7.03
CA ASP A 163 5.37 -9.60 -5.67
C ASP A 163 5.54 -8.47 -4.63
N GLY A 164 5.35 -7.21 -5.01
CA GLY A 164 5.77 -6.03 -4.24
C GLY A 164 4.71 -4.94 -4.07
N GLN A 165 5.20 -3.70 -3.94
CA GLN A 165 4.43 -2.45 -4.02
C GLN A 165 4.42 -1.89 -5.44
#